data_AF-A0AAV3XED9-F1
#
_entry.id   AF-A0AAV3XED9-F1
#
_cell.length_a   1.000
_cell.length_b   1.000
_cell.length_c   1.000
_cell.angle_alpha   90.00
_cell.angle_beta   90.00
_cell.angle_gamma   90.00
#
_symmetry.space_group_name_H-M   'P 1'
#
loop_
_entity.id
_entity.type
_entity.pdbx_description
1 polymer ?
#
loop_
_entity_poly.entity_id
_entity_poly.type
_entity_poly.pdbx_seq_one_letter_code
_entity_poly.pdbx_strand_id
1 'polypeptide(L)'
;MEHENDEIALQGIEFWSTVCDEEVDLAIELSEAGEQGRPPERTSMFYAKGALQYLVPILLVTLTKQEEFDDDDEWNPCKAAGVCLMLMATCCEDDVVAYVLPFVTQHIRHEDWRYRDAAVMAFGMFSLVFPFLLCLSGTWL
;
A
#
# COMPACT_ATOMS: atom_id res chain seq x y z
N MET A 1 23.57 -2.30 9.96
CA MET A 1 23.28 -1.06 10.71
C MET A 1 21.80 -0.79 10.50
N GLU A 2 20.93 -1.64 11.06
CA GLU A 2 19.47 -1.51 10.88
C GLU A 2 18.78 -2.05 12.15
N HIS A 3 19.13 -1.48 13.29
CA HIS A 3 18.10 -1.20 14.30
C HIS A 3 17.72 0.25 14.04
N GLU A 4 17.03 0.47 12.92
CA GLU A 4 16.43 1.77 12.62
C GLU A 4 15.39 2.03 13.70
N ASN A 5 15.43 3.22 14.29
CA ASN A 5 14.49 3.61 15.32
C ASN A 5 13.06 3.48 14.75
N ASP A 6 12.25 2.59 15.32
CA ASP A 6 10.89 2.33 14.86
C ASP A 6 10.07 3.62 14.82
N GLU A 7 10.33 4.57 15.73
CA GLU A 7 9.70 5.90 15.70
C GLU A 7 10.00 6.66 14.40
N ILE A 8 11.24 6.57 13.88
CA ILE A 8 11.62 7.22 12.63
C ILE A 8 10.95 6.53 11.44
N ALA A 9 10.94 5.18 11.44
CA ALA A 9 10.27 4.41 10.41
C ALA A 9 8.77 4.73 10.37
N LEU A 10 8.12 4.80 11.54
CA LEU A 10 6.71 5.18 11.68
C LEU A 10 6.44 6.57 11.09
N GLN A 11 7.28 7.57 11.37
CA GLN A 11 7.10 8.91 10.79
C GLN A 11 7.28 8.92 9.27
N GLY A 12 8.21 8.12 8.74
CA GLY A 12 8.40 7.99 7.30
C GLY A 12 7.19 7.34 6.61
N ILE A 13 6.62 6.30 7.22
CA ILE A 13 5.42 5.63 6.73
C ILE A 13 4.22 6.58 6.80
N GLU A 14 4.04 7.27 7.94
CA GLU A 14 2.93 8.21 8.16
C GLU A 14 2.92 9.35 7.14
N PHE A 15 4.10 9.87 6.79
CA PHE A 15 4.22 10.89 5.75
C PHE A 15 3.62 10.41 4.41
N TRP A 16 3.95 9.20 3.99
CA TRP A 16 3.44 8.65 2.73
C TRP A 16 1.98 8.25 2.80
N SER A 17 1.49 7.80 3.97
CA SER A 17 0.06 7.60 4.21
C SER A 17 -0.72 8.90 4.02
N THR A 18 -0.25 10.01 4.61
CA THR A 18 -0.87 11.33 4.46
C THR A 18 -0.85 11.83 3.01
N VAL A 19 0.25 11.60 2.29
CA VAL A 19 0.32 11.94 0.85
C VAL A 19 -0.74 11.17 0.05
N CYS A 20 -0.94 9.88 0.34
CA CYS A 20 -1.97 9.09 -0.33
C CYS A 20 -3.38 9.61 -0.02
N ASP A 21 -3.68 9.92 1.24
CA ASP A 21 -5.00 10.46 1.64
C ASP A 21 -5.30 11.79 0.93
N GLU A 22 -4.34 12.72 0.91
CA GLU A 22 -4.49 14.00 0.20
C GLU A 22 -4.67 13.80 -1.31
N GLU A 23 -3.96 12.86 -1.93
CA GLU A 23 -4.09 12.60 -3.36
C GLU A 23 -5.42 11.90 -3.72
N VAL A 24 -5.99 11.10 -2.81
CA VAL A 24 -7.34 10.54 -2.95
C VAL A 24 -8.39 11.66 -2.86
N ASP A 25 -8.30 12.56 -1.88
CA ASP A 25 -9.22 13.69 -1.76
C ASP A 25 -9.19 14.59 -3.01
N LEU A 26 -8.00 14.84 -3.55
CA LEU A 26 -7.83 15.59 -4.80
C LEU A 26 -8.44 14.86 -6.02
N ALA A 27 -8.40 13.53 -6.05
CA ALA A 27 -9.05 12.74 -7.10
C ALA A 27 -10.59 12.84 -7.00
N ILE A 28 -11.14 12.85 -5.79
CA ILE A 28 -12.56 13.08 -5.55
C ILE A 28 -12.97 14.49 -5.99
N GLU A 29 -12.22 15.52 -5.60
CA GLU A 29 -12.48 16.91 -6.00
C GLU A 29 -12.46 17.06 -7.53
N LEU A 30 -11.51 16.43 -8.21
CA LEU A 30 -11.43 16.40 -9.66
C LEU A 30 -12.69 15.79 -10.30
N SER A 31 -13.18 14.68 -9.74
CA SER A 31 -14.40 14.01 -10.21
C SER A 31 -15.62 14.92 -10.04
N GLU A 32 -15.81 15.50 -8.85
CA GLU A 32 -16.94 16.39 -8.55
C GLU A 32 -16.94 17.67 -9.41
N ALA A 33 -15.76 18.26 -9.62
CA ALA A 33 -15.60 19.43 -10.48
C ALA A 33 -15.98 19.09 -11.93
N GLY A 34 -15.59 17.90 -12.41
CA GLY A 34 -15.97 17.38 -13.71
C GLY A 34 -17.49 17.22 -13.89
N GLU A 35 -18.18 16.68 -12.89
CA GLU A 35 -19.65 16.55 -12.89
C GLU A 35 -20.36 17.91 -12.93
N GLN A 36 -19.78 18.92 -12.29
CA GLN A 36 -20.29 20.29 -12.28
C GLN A 36 -19.88 21.11 -13.51
N GLY A 37 -19.05 20.55 -14.40
CA GLY A 37 -18.52 21.23 -15.58
C GLY A 37 -17.60 22.41 -15.25
N ARG A 38 -16.97 22.41 -14.08
CA ARG A 38 -16.01 23.44 -13.65
C ARG A 38 -14.59 22.84 -13.53
N PRO A 39 -13.53 23.65 -13.65
CA PRO A 39 -12.19 23.17 -13.31
C PRO A 39 -12.07 22.95 -11.79
N PRO A 40 -11.25 21.98 -11.34
CA PRO A 40 -10.94 21.79 -9.92
C PRO A 40 -10.12 22.98 -9.38
N GLU A 41 -10.17 23.20 -8.07
CA GLU A 41 -9.42 24.29 -7.41
C GLU A 41 -7.98 23.85 -7.12
N ARG A 42 -7.79 22.57 -6.80
CA ARG A 42 -6.48 21.94 -6.62
C ARG A 42 -6.37 20.70 -7.52
N THR A 43 -5.14 20.37 -7.90
CA THR A 43 -4.85 19.16 -8.70
C THR A 43 -3.74 18.35 -8.05
N SER A 44 -3.89 17.03 -8.06
CA SER A 44 -2.83 16.10 -7.63
C SER A 44 -1.62 16.20 -8.55
N MET A 45 -0.42 16.02 -7.97
CA MET A 45 0.84 15.92 -8.69
C MET A 45 1.30 14.46 -8.83
N PHE A 46 0.53 13.50 -8.30
CA PHE A 46 0.78 12.07 -8.38
C PHE A 46 2.13 11.66 -7.77
N TYR A 47 2.48 12.25 -6.63
CA TYR A 47 3.68 11.93 -5.87
C TYR A 47 3.68 10.48 -5.41
N ALA A 48 2.53 9.95 -4.93
CA ALA A 48 2.43 8.56 -4.51
C ALA A 48 2.76 7.62 -5.68
N LYS A 49 2.14 7.85 -6.84
CA LYS A 49 2.38 7.10 -8.08
C LYS A 49 3.83 7.13 -8.51
N GLY A 50 4.48 8.30 -8.47
CA GLY A 50 5.90 8.46 -8.83
C GLY A 50 6.85 7.72 -7.88
N ALA A 51 6.45 7.55 -6.62
CA ALA A 51 7.27 6.92 -5.58
C ALA A 51 7.02 5.41 -5.40
N LEU A 52 5.96 4.84 -5.98
CA LEU A 52 5.57 3.43 -5.83
C LEU A 52 6.73 2.44 -5.96
N GLN A 53 7.55 2.58 -7.01
CA GLN A 53 8.67 1.67 -7.29
C GLN A 53 9.71 1.62 -6.16
N TYR A 54 9.80 2.68 -5.35
CA TYR A 54 10.72 2.78 -4.22
C TYR A 54 10.05 2.36 -2.92
N LEU A 55 8.79 2.75 -2.73
CA LEU A 55 8.08 2.57 -1.46
C LEU A 55 7.53 1.15 -1.29
N VAL A 56 6.90 0.60 -2.33
CA VAL A 56 6.25 -0.72 -2.24
C VAL A 56 7.24 -1.81 -1.79
N PRO A 57 8.46 -1.92 -2.34
CA PRO A 57 9.43 -2.90 -1.86
C PRO A 57 9.80 -2.72 -0.38
N ILE A 58 9.92 -1.48 0.10
CA ILE A 58 10.26 -1.16 1.49
C ILE A 58 9.12 -1.57 2.43
N LEU A 59 7.87 -1.25 2.04
CA LEU A 59 6.68 -1.63 2.80
C LEU A 59 6.53 -3.14 2.88
N LEU A 60 6.73 -3.85 1.77
CA LEU A 60 6.64 -5.32 1.73
C LEU A 60 7.70 -6.01 2.60
N VAL A 61 8.94 -5.48 2.65
CA VAL A 61 9.97 -5.96 3.57
C VAL A 61 9.62 -5.61 5.03
N THR A 62 9.04 -4.45 5.27
CA THR A 62 8.60 -4.06 6.62
C THR A 62 7.48 -4.98 7.13
N LEU A 63 6.59 -5.43 6.25
CA LEU A 63 5.55 -6.41 6.55
C LEU A 63 6.11 -7.77 7.00
N THR A 64 7.37 -8.11 6.71
CA THR A 64 7.98 -9.37 7.19
C THR A 64 8.57 -9.23 8.59
N LYS A 65 8.56 -8.04 9.20
CA LYS A 65 9.09 -7.79 10.54
C LYS A 65 8.03 -8.06 11.63
N GLN A 66 7.35 -9.19 11.49
CA GLN A 66 6.29 -9.62 12.42
C GLN A 66 6.90 -10.29 13.65
N GLU A 67 6.31 -10.06 14.82
CA GLU A 67 6.68 -10.72 16.06
C GLU A 67 5.72 -11.88 16.38
N GLU A 68 6.24 -12.98 16.97
CA GLU A 68 5.40 -14.16 17.30
C GLU A 68 4.40 -13.88 18.43
N PHE A 69 4.72 -12.89 19.27
CA PHE A 69 3.91 -12.45 20.40
C PHE A 69 3.67 -10.95 20.29
N ASP A 70 3.17 -10.52 19.12
CA ASP A 70 2.76 -9.13 18.89
C ASP A 70 1.56 -8.78 19.79
N ASP A 71 1.62 -7.60 20.42
CA ASP A 71 0.48 -7.04 21.15
C ASP A 71 -0.42 -6.36 20.12
N ASP A 72 -1.68 -6.81 20.01
CA ASP A 72 -2.65 -6.25 19.06
C ASP A 72 -2.83 -4.73 19.24
N ASP A 73 -2.68 -4.21 20.47
CA ASP A 73 -2.81 -2.79 20.79
C ASP A 73 -1.55 -1.96 20.47
N GLU A 74 -0.39 -2.60 20.25
CA GLU A 74 0.86 -1.91 19.94
C GLU A 74 0.92 -1.47 18.47
N TRP A 75 1.21 -0.19 18.23
CA TRP A 75 1.40 0.33 16.87
C TRP A 75 2.87 0.27 16.46
N ASN A 76 3.21 -0.71 15.62
CA ASN A 76 4.57 -0.97 15.15
C ASN A 76 4.72 -0.69 13.64
N PRO A 77 5.96 -0.61 13.11
CA PRO A 77 6.19 -0.37 11.68
C PRO A 77 5.53 -1.40 10.75
N CYS A 78 5.39 -2.65 11.18
CA CYS A 78 4.72 -3.69 10.37
C CYS A 78 3.24 -3.35 10.16
N LYS A 79 2.51 -3.00 11.23
CA LYS A 79 1.10 -2.58 11.14
C LYS A 79 0.95 -1.29 10.33
N ALA A 80 1.83 -0.32 10.56
CA ALA A 80 1.85 0.93 9.79
C ALA A 80 2.09 0.69 8.30
N ALA A 81 3.01 -0.21 7.95
CA ALA A 81 3.29 -0.55 6.56
C ALA A 81 2.09 -1.21 5.87
N GLY A 82 1.32 -2.03 6.59
CA GLY A 82 0.08 -2.64 6.07
C GLY A 82 -0.97 -1.59 5.72
N VAL A 83 -1.21 -0.63 6.61
CA VAL A 83 -2.14 0.48 6.36
C VAL A 83 -1.65 1.36 5.21
N CYS A 84 -0.35 1.70 5.18
CA CYS A 84 0.21 2.51 4.12
C CYS A 84 0.10 1.82 2.74
N LEU A 85 0.33 0.50 2.67
CA LEU A 85 0.18 -0.27 1.43
C LEU A 85 -1.28 -0.29 0.95
N MET A 86 -2.25 -0.39 1.86
CA MET A 86 -3.67 -0.27 1.55
C MET A 86 -4.01 1.13 0.99
N LEU A 87 -3.50 2.19 1.61
CA LEU A 87 -3.71 3.56 1.12
C LEU A 87 -3.08 3.77 -0.25
N MET A 88 -1.88 3.23 -0.49
CA MET A 88 -1.25 3.26 -1.82
C MET A 88 -2.06 2.50 -2.87
N ALA A 89 -2.65 1.35 -2.51
CA ALA A 89 -3.51 0.61 -3.42
C ALA A 89 -4.79 1.39 -3.77
N THR A 90 -5.40 2.07 -2.79
CA THR A 90 -6.56 2.95 -3.04
C THR A 90 -6.20 4.18 -3.87
N CYS A 91 -5.04 4.79 -3.60
CA CYS A 91 -4.61 6.03 -4.26
C CYS A 91 -4.11 5.81 -5.69
N CYS A 92 -3.37 4.73 -5.94
CA CYS A 92 -2.71 4.49 -7.22
C CYS A 92 -3.36 3.38 -8.05
N GLU A 93 -4.39 2.72 -7.53
CA GLU A 93 -5.13 1.67 -8.22
C GLU A 93 -4.19 0.68 -8.94
N ASP A 94 -4.41 0.44 -10.23
CA ASP A 94 -3.76 -0.61 -11.02
C ASP A 94 -2.22 -0.51 -11.04
N ASP A 95 -1.66 0.68 -10.81
CA ASP A 95 -0.21 0.89 -10.86
C ASP A 95 0.53 0.13 -9.75
N VAL A 96 -0.11 -0.16 -8.61
CA VAL A 96 0.51 -0.85 -7.47
C VAL A 96 0.78 -2.33 -7.76
N VAL A 97 0.00 -2.93 -8.67
CA VAL A 97 -0.05 -4.39 -8.89
C VAL A 97 1.27 -4.95 -9.37
N ALA A 98 1.90 -4.24 -10.31
CA ALA A 98 3.18 -4.63 -10.89
C ALA A 98 4.30 -4.76 -9.84
N TYR A 99 4.17 -4.07 -8.71
CA TYR A 99 5.15 -4.07 -7.63
C TYR A 99 4.82 -5.08 -6.52
N VAL A 100 3.53 -5.33 -6.24
CA VAL A 100 3.09 -6.24 -5.17
C VAL A 100 3.06 -7.70 -5.62
N LEU A 101 2.56 -7.97 -6.84
CA LEU A 101 2.34 -9.33 -7.32
C LEU A 101 3.61 -10.20 -7.36
N PRO A 102 4.79 -9.68 -7.75
CA PRO A 102 6.04 -10.47 -7.69
C PRO A 102 6.36 -10.95 -6.28
N PHE A 103 6.16 -10.10 -5.26
CA PHE A 103 6.39 -10.47 -3.87
C PHE A 103 5.43 -11.55 -3.39
N VAL A 104 4.13 -11.40 -3.70
CA VAL A 104 3.11 -12.37 -3.30
C VAL A 104 3.40 -13.73 -3.93
N THR A 105 3.60 -13.78 -5.24
CA THR A 105 3.84 -15.05 -5.96
C THR A 105 5.10 -15.76 -5.50
N GLN A 106 6.14 -15.00 -5.13
CA GLN A 106 7.38 -15.54 -4.57
C GLN A 106 7.22 -16.08 -3.14
N HIS A 107 6.46 -15.41 -2.28
CA HIS A 107 6.47 -15.68 -0.84
C HIS A 107 5.22 -16.40 -0.29
N ILE A 108 4.15 -16.56 -1.08
CA ILE A 108 2.89 -17.20 -0.62
C ILE A 108 3.06 -18.66 -0.17
N ARG A 109 4.14 -19.33 -0.59
CA ARG A 109 4.51 -20.70 -0.16
C ARG A 109 5.85 -20.75 0.58
N HIS A 110 6.32 -19.61 1.08
CA HIS A 110 7.60 -19.53 1.77
C HIS A 110 7.60 -20.36 3.06
N GLU A 111 8.73 -20.99 3.37
CA GLU A 111 8.91 -21.82 4.57
C GLU A 111 8.78 -20.97 5.84
N ASP A 112 9.46 -19.82 5.86
CA ASP A 112 9.29 -18.82 6.91
C ASP A 112 7.87 -18.24 6.89
N TRP A 113 7.21 -18.34 8.04
CA TRP A 113 5.83 -17.91 8.23
C TRP A 113 5.67 -16.39 8.08
N ARG A 114 6.69 -15.59 8.42
CA ARG A 114 6.63 -14.13 8.32
C ARG A 114 6.48 -13.66 6.88
N TYR A 115 7.24 -14.28 5.97
CA TYR A 115 7.15 -14.00 4.54
C TYR A 115 5.81 -14.47 3.95
N ARG A 116 5.33 -15.64 4.39
CA ARG A 116 4.04 -16.17 3.95
C ARG A 116 2.88 -15.29 4.41
N ASP A 117 2.90 -14.85 5.66
CA ASP A 117 1.88 -13.98 6.22
C ASP A 117 1.92 -12.59 5.57
N ALA A 118 3.10 -11.99 5.44
CA ALA A 118 3.29 -10.74 4.69
C ALA A 118 2.75 -10.85 3.25
N ALA A 119 2.95 -11.97 2.56
CA ALA A 119 2.40 -12.20 1.22
C ALA A 119 0.87 -12.28 1.22
N VAL A 120 0.27 -12.94 2.22
CA VAL A 120 -1.19 -13.00 2.38
C VAL A 120 -1.76 -11.62 2.68
N MET A 121 -1.13 -10.87 3.58
CA MET A 121 -1.54 -9.50 3.91
C MET A 121 -1.44 -8.58 2.70
N ALA A 122 -0.30 -8.57 2.00
CA ALA A 122 -0.11 -7.76 0.80
C ALA A 122 -1.14 -8.10 -0.29
N PHE A 123 -1.45 -9.40 -0.48
CA PHE A 123 -2.51 -9.82 -1.39
C PHE A 123 -3.89 -9.36 -0.94
N GLY A 124 -4.19 -9.41 0.36
CA GLY A 124 -5.47 -8.98 0.93
C GLY A 124 -5.71 -7.48 0.75
N MET A 125 -4.71 -6.65 1.09
CA MET A 125 -4.81 -5.19 0.95
C MET A 125 -5.02 -4.77 -0.51
N PHE A 126 -4.33 -5.45 -1.43
CA PHE A 126 -4.58 -5.28 -2.85
C PHE A 126 -6.00 -5.76 -3.24
N SER A 127 -6.36 -6.99 -2.92
CA SER A 127 -7.62 -7.61 -3.38
C SER A 127 -8.90 -6.98 -2.81
N LEU A 128 -8.82 -6.24 -1.70
CA LEU A 128 -9.98 -5.55 -1.12
C LEU A 128 -10.32 -4.25 -1.87
N VAL A 129 -9.33 -3.64 -2.52
CA VAL A 129 -9.51 -2.40 -3.30
C VAL A 129 -10.03 -2.71 -4.70
N PHE A 130 -9.74 -3.89 -5.25
CA PHE A 130 -10.21 -4.31 -6.57
C PHE A 130 -11.44 -5.21 -6.50
N PRO A 131 -12.40 -5.08 -7.43
CA PRO A 131 -13.41 -6.10 -7.61
C PRO A 131 -12.72 -7.45 -7.85
N PHE A 132 -12.89 -8.39 -6.92
CA PHE A 132 -12.34 -9.76 -6.96
C PHE A 132 -12.54 -10.46 -8.33
N LEU A 133 -13.56 -10.03 -9.08
CA LEU A 133 -13.89 -10.46 -10.45
C LEU A 133 -12.83 -10.08 -11.50
N LEU A 134 -12.15 -8.94 -11.39
CA LEU A 134 -11.07 -8.55 -12.32
C LEU A 134 -9.80 -9.38 -12.11
N CYS A 135 -9.55 -9.83 -10.88
CA CYS A 135 -8.42 -10.70 -10.57
C CYS A 135 -8.67 -12.15 -11.05
N LEU A 136 -9.94 -12.59 -11.10
CA LEU A 136 -10.34 -13.92 -11.59
C LEU A 136 -10.59 -13.99 -13.11
N SER A 137 -10.86 -12.88 -13.79
CA SER A 137 -11.18 -12.87 -15.22
C SER A 137 -9.97 -13.14 -16.15
N GLY A 138 -8.80 -13.42 -15.59
CA GLY A 138 -7.62 -13.81 -16.38
C GLY A 138 -7.06 -12.69 -17.26
N THR A 139 -7.45 -11.44 -17.03
CA THR A 139 -6.95 -10.27 -17.79
C THR A 139 -5.52 -9.87 -17.42
N TRP A 140 -4.92 -10.54 -16.42
CA TRP A 140 -3.61 -10.24 -15.86
C TRP A 140 -2.61 -11.41 -15.95
N LEU A 141 -2.87 -12.40 -16.84
CA LEU A 141 -1.97 -13.51 -17.17
C LEU A 141 -1.68 -13.56 -18.67
#